data_AF-X0SI59-F1
#
_entry.id   AF-X0SI59-F1
#
_cell.length_a   1.000
_cell.length_b   1.000
_cell.length_c   1.000
_cell.angle_alpha   90.00
_cell.angle_beta   90.00
_cell.angle_gamma   90.00
#
_symmetry.space_group_name_H-M   'P 1'
#
loop_
_entity.id
_entity.type
_entity.pdbx_description
1 polymer ?
#
loop_
_entity_poly.entity_id
_entity_poly.type
_entity_poly.pdbx_seq_one_letter_code
_entity_poly.pdbx_strand_id
1 'polypeptide(L)'
;ELGPVDLSETPLGELPPIRLSRVAAGDLSDEDLIMAYNIATAFSATIALRHFAEEIVQRPSFAGKDELVEAYEILIAMEENPQRALDLLGEGRQAAESAGQSSAMWDLREVPLRVVRGETQQAIAMIQHVQAEHLREPGVADALRNLLVQMGVIHPDGTPAADLPNQQHPGQAAEPPAQESKLWTPDSEQPGGEKKLWTPD
;
A
#
# COMPACT_ATOMS: atom_id res chain seq x y z
N GLU A 1 11.61 -27.82 -27.50
CA GLU A 1 11.59 -26.55 -26.76
C GLU A 1 12.78 -25.71 -27.21
N LEU A 2 12.62 -24.39 -27.32
CA LEU A 2 13.72 -23.49 -27.68
C LEU A 2 14.35 -22.98 -26.38
N GLY A 3 15.67 -23.08 -26.24
CA GLY A 3 16.42 -22.74 -25.01
C GLY A 3 16.40 -21.25 -24.62
N PRO A 4 17.21 -20.82 -23.63
CA PRO A 4 17.31 -19.40 -23.25
C PRO A 4 17.73 -18.52 -24.43
N VAL A 5 17.37 -17.23 -24.39
CA VAL A 5 17.79 -16.25 -25.41
C VAL A 5 19.22 -15.79 -25.09
N ASP A 6 20.12 -15.89 -26.08
CA ASP A 6 21.47 -15.34 -25.99
C ASP A 6 21.47 -13.85 -26.36
N LEU A 7 21.74 -13.00 -25.37
CA LEU A 7 21.78 -11.54 -25.55
C LEU A 7 23.04 -11.05 -26.27
N SER A 8 24.05 -11.90 -26.45
CA SER A 8 25.22 -11.57 -27.28
C SER A 8 24.89 -11.59 -28.77
N GLU A 9 23.87 -12.37 -29.17
CA GLU A 9 23.40 -12.45 -30.56
C GLU A 9 22.26 -11.46 -30.85
N THR A 10 21.39 -11.17 -29.87
CA THR A 10 20.28 -10.24 -30.05
C THR A 10 20.13 -9.32 -28.83
N PRO A 11 20.46 -8.02 -28.96
CA PRO A 11 20.32 -7.06 -27.87
C PRO A 11 18.87 -6.97 -27.36
N LEU A 12 18.70 -6.68 -26.06
CA LEU A 12 17.39 -6.60 -25.40
C LEU A 12 16.38 -5.72 -26.14
N GLY A 13 16.81 -4.56 -26.64
CA GLY A 13 15.96 -3.61 -27.37
C GLY A 13 15.43 -4.12 -28.72
N GLU A 14 16.02 -5.18 -29.27
CA GLU A 14 15.65 -5.78 -30.55
C GLU A 14 14.82 -7.07 -30.38
N LEU A 15 14.67 -7.56 -29.14
CA LEU A 15 13.89 -8.75 -28.85
C LEU A 15 12.39 -8.48 -28.97
N PRO A 16 11.63 -9.34 -29.67
CA PRO A 16 10.18 -9.32 -29.60
C PRO A 16 9.73 -9.51 -28.14
N PRO A 17 8.74 -8.75 -27.64
CA PRO A 17 8.31 -8.82 -26.23
C PRO A 17 7.95 -10.23 -25.74
N ILE A 18 7.38 -11.06 -26.62
CA ILE A 18 7.02 -12.45 -26.33
C ILE A 18 8.24 -13.35 -26.01
N ARG A 19 9.46 -12.93 -26.37
CA ARG A 19 10.70 -13.66 -26.08
C ARG A 19 11.39 -13.20 -24.80
N LEU A 20 10.94 -12.10 -24.18
CA LEU A 20 11.57 -11.56 -22.98
C LEU A 20 11.51 -12.54 -21.81
N SER A 21 10.44 -13.35 -21.72
CA SER A 21 10.33 -14.39 -20.68
C SER A 21 11.36 -15.51 -20.79
N ARG A 22 12.13 -15.57 -21.88
CA ARG A 22 13.21 -16.55 -22.10
C ARG A 22 14.60 -15.97 -21.82
N VAL A 23 14.68 -14.69 -21.46
CA VAL A 23 15.93 -14.07 -21.03
C VAL A 23 16.24 -14.56 -19.62
N ALA A 24 17.48 -15.03 -19.40
CA ALA A 24 17.93 -15.47 -18.09
C ALA A 24 18.18 -14.24 -17.20
N ALA A 25 17.22 -13.88 -16.35
CA ALA A 25 17.28 -12.68 -15.50
C ALA A 25 18.55 -12.64 -14.61
N GLY A 26 18.94 -13.79 -14.05
CA GLY A 26 20.13 -13.92 -13.21
C GLY A 26 21.46 -13.62 -13.92
N ASP A 27 21.49 -13.72 -15.26
CA ASP A 27 22.69 -13.45 -16.06
C ASP A 27 22.81 -11.97 -16.47
N LEU A 28 21.77 -11.16 -16.23
CA LEU A 28 21.74 -9.74 -16.61
C LEU A 28 22.56 -8.89 -15.65
N SER A 29 23.22 -7.86 -16.19
CA SER A 29 23.69 -6.73 -15.37
C SER A 29 22.49 -6.00 -14.76
N ASP A 30 22.70 -5.18 -13.72
CA ASP A 30 21.61 -4.40 -13.13
C ASP A 30 20.99 -3.41 -14.14
N GLU A 31 21.81 -2.83 -15.02
CA GLU A 31 21.33 -1.92 -16.07
C GLU A 31 20.48 -2.66 -17.11
N ASP A 32 20.93 -3.82 -17.56
CA ASP A 32 20.19 -4.67 -18.50
C ASP A 32 18.90 -5.22 -17.88
N LEU A 33 18.93 -5.55 -16.58
CA LEU A 33 17.74 -6.01 -15.85
C LEU A 33 16.69 -4.91 -15.75
N ILE A 34 17.09 -3.67 -15.44
CA ILE A 34 16.18 -2.52 -15.42
C ILE A 34 15.63 -2.25 -16.82
N MET A 35 16.48 -2.31 -17.85
CA MET A 35 16.03 -2.15 -19.24
C MET A 35 15.00 -3.23 -19.61
N ALA A 36 15.28 -4.49 -19.31
CA ALA A 36 14.37 -5.61 -19.60
C ALA A 36 13.05 -5.49 -18.82
N TYR A 37 13.11 -5.11 -17.54
CA TYR A 37 11.95 -4.81 -16.70
C TYR A 37 11.08 -3.70 -17.31
N ASN A 38 11.68 -2.57 -17.70
CA ASN A 38 10.96 -1.45 -18.31
C ASN A 38 10.29 -1.82 -19.64
N ILE A 39 10.96 -2.60 -20.47
CA ILE A 39 10.37 -3.12 -21.72
C ILE A 39 9.21 -4.06 -21.39
N ALA A 40 9.39 -4.99 -20.45
CA ALA A 40 8.33 -5.90 -20.04
C ALA A 40 7.10 -5.16 -19.51
N THR A 41 7.30 -4.11 -18.71
CA THR A 41 6.23 -3.21 -18.24
C THR A 41 5.53 -2.51 -19.41
N ALA A 42 6.28 -1.87 -20.31
CA ALA A 42 5.74 -1.13 -21.44
C ALA A 42 4.88 -1.99 -22.38
N PHE A 43 5.24 -3.27 -22.54
CA PHE A 43 4.50 -4.22 -23.38
C PHE A 43 3.54 -5.12 -22.61
N SER A 44 3.38 -4.90 -21.30
CA SER A 44 2.56 -5.76 -20.42
C SER A 44 2.91 -7.24 -20.56
N ALA A 45 4.20 -7.56 -20.70
CA ALA A 45 4.71 -8.92 -20.84
C ALA A 45 4.76 -9.60 -19.46
N THR A 46 3.59 -9.89 -18.88
CA THR A 46 3.38 -10.28 -17.47
C THR A 46 4.31 -11.38 -16.97
N ILE A 47 4.56 -12.42 -17.77
CA ILE A 47 5.47 -13.51 -17.38
C ILE A 47 6.91 -12.99 -17.23
N ALA A 48 7.40 -12.24 -18.21
CA ALA A 48 8.74 -11.65 -18.16
C ALA A 48 8.85 -10.62 -17.03
N LEU A 49 7.82 -9.79 -16.87
CA LEU A 49 7.74 -8.79 -15.82
C LEU A 49 7.87 -9.41 -14.42
N ARG A 50 7.15 -10.51 -14.15
CA ARG A 50 7.30 -11.28 -12.91
C ARG A 50 8.75 -11.75 -12.72
N HIS A 51 9.32 -12.40 -13.73
CA HIS A 51 10.68 -12.94 -13.63
C HIS A 51 11.72 -11.86 -13.35
N PHE A 52 11.62 -10.70 -13.97
CA PHE A 52 12.55 -9.59 -13.72
C PHE A 52 12.32 -8.96 -12.34
N ALA A 53 11.07 -8.80 -11.91
CA ALA A 53 10.77 -8.30 -10.56
C ALA A 53 11.29 -9.24 -9.46
N GLU A 54 11.14 -10.56 -9.63
CA GLU A 54 11.68 -11.59 -8.72
C GLU A 54 13.21 -11.50 -8.60
N GLU A 55 13.90 -11.22 -9.70
CA GLU A 55 15.35 -11.04 -9.71
C GLU A 55 15.76 -9.72 -9.03
N ILE A 56 15.05 -8.62 -9.29
CA ILE A 56 15.33 -7.31 -8.66
C ILE A 56 15.25 -7.41 -7.13
N VAL A 57 14.21 -8.04 -6.58
CA VAL A 57 14.04 -8.15 -5.11
C VAL A 57 15.07 -9.04 -4.43
N GLN A 58 15.75 -9.91 -5.19
CA GLN A 58 16.82 -10.78 -4.67
C GLN A 58 18.19 -10.11 -4.68
N ARG A 59 18.36 -9.00 -5.40
CA ARG A 59 19.66 -8.36 -5.63
C ARG A 59 19.95 -7.27 -4.59
N PRO A 60 21.01 -7.41 -3.77
CA PRO A 60 21.36 -6.40 -2.77
C PRO A 60 21.71 -5.02 -3.36
N SER A 61 22.11 -4.97 -4.63
CA SER A 61 22.43 -3.73 -5.34
C SER A 61 21.22 -2.81 -5.57
N PHE A 62 20.00 -3.31 -5.39
CA PHE A 62 18.77 -2.51 -5.46
C PHE A 62 18.27 -2.02 -4.09
N ALA A 63 18.95 -2.38 -3.00
CA ALA A 63 18.58 -1.90 -1.67
C ALA A 63 18.51 -0.36 -1.63
N GLY A 64 17.38 0.17 -1.17
CA GLY A 64 17.16 1.61 -1.06
C GLY A 64 16.83 2.33 -2.37
N LYS A 65 16.61 1.62 -3.48
CA LYS A 65 16.26 2.22 -4.77
C LYS A 65 14.77 2.10 -5.09
N ASP A 66 14.27 2.99 -5.92
CA ASP A 66 12.86 3.02 -6.34
C ASP A 66 12.49 1.74 -7.12
N GLU A 67 13.41 1.18 -7.91
CA GLU A 67 13.18 -0.05 -8.67
C GLU A 67 12.86 -1.25 -7.76
N LEU A 68 13.41 -1.29 -6.53
CA LEU A 68 13.08 -2.33 -5.55
C LEU A 68 11.62 -2.19 -5.09
N VAL A 69 11.18 -0.95 -4.82
CA VAL A 69 9.81 -0.65 -4.42
C VAL A 69 8.84 -1.04 -5.54
N GLU A 70 9.13 -0.62 -6.77
CA GLU A 70 8.32 -0.95 -7.95
C GLU A 70 8.23 -2.46 -8.18
N ALA A 71 9.35 -3.18 -8.04
CA ALA A 71 9.36 -4.64 -8.20
C ALA A 71 8.46 -5.34 -7.17
N TYR A 72 8.53 -4.96 -5.89
CA TYR A 72 7.63 -5.48 -4.87
C TYR A 72 6.16 -5.12 -5.15
N GLU A 73 5.86 -3.90 -5.59
CA GLU A 73 4.49 -3.50 -5.95
C GLU A 73 3.91 -4.37 -7.06
N ILE A 74 4.70 -4.63 -8.10
CA ILE A 74 4.32 -5.53 -9.20
C ILE A 74 4.07 -6.95 -8.68
N LEU A 75 4.97 -7.49 -7.86
CA LEU A 75 4.81 -8.84 -7.31
C LEU A 75 3.55 -8.95 -6.44
N ILE A 76 3.27 -7.95 -5.60
CA ILE A 76 2.06 -7.88 -4.77
C ILE A 76 0.80 -7.80 -5.65
N ALA A 77 0.80 -6.94 -6.67
CA ALA A 77 -0.35 -6.76 -7.56
C ALA A 77 -0.66 -8.02 -8.39
N MET A 78 0.35 -8.84 -8.66
CA MET A 78 0.23 -10.08 -9.41
C MET A 78 0.06 -11.32 -8.52
N GLU A 79 0.04 -11.17 -7.20
CA GLU A 79 -0.08 -12.28 -6.27
C GLU A 79 -1.55 -12.64 -6.04
N GLU A 80 -1.90 -13.90 -6.30
CA GLU A 80 -3.26 -14.40 -6.12
C GLU A 80 -3.52 -14.84 -4.68
N ASN A 81 -2.48 -15.23 -3.94
CA ASN A 81 -2.58 -15.62 -2.54
C ASN A 81 -2.51 -14.39 -1.62
N PRO A 82 -3.60 -14.02 -0.92
CA PRO A 82 -3.62 -12.82 -0.08
C PRO A 82 -2.62 -12.86 1.08
N GLN A 83 -2.21 -14.05 1.54
CA GLN A 83 -1.18 -14.16 2.57
C GLN A 83 0.20 -13.88 1.99
N ARG A 84 0.52 -14.44 0.82
CA ARG A 84 1.81 -14.18 0.17
C ARG A 84 1.96 -12.71 -0.21
N ALA A 85 0.87 -12.04 -0.60
CA ALA A 85 0.86 -10.60 -0.86
C ALA A 85 1.25 -9.78 0.38
N LEU A 86 0.75 -10.15 1.57
CA LEU A 86 1.15 -9.52 2.83
C LEU A 86 2.60 -9.85 3.20
N ASP A 87 3.06 -11.08 2.96
CA ASP A 87 4.44 -11.46 3.22
C ASP A 87 5.40 -10.63 2.34
N LEU A 88 5.11 -10.47 1.05
CA LEU A 88 5.87 -9.62 0.13
C LEU A 88 5.89 -8.15 0.57
N LEU A 89 4.76 -7.64 1.08
CA LEU A 89 4.67 -6.28 1.61
C LEU A 89 5.56 -6.12 2.86
N GLY A 90 5.56 -7.10 3.75
CA GLY A 90 6.44 -7.15 4.91
C GLY A 90 7.93 -7.22 4.52
N GLU A 91 8.28 -8.04 3.53
CA GLU A 91 9.62 -8.12 2.96
C GLU A 91 10.08 -6.75 2.41
N GLY A 92 9.23 -6.08 1.63
CA GLY A 92 9.51 -4.75 1.08
C GLY A 92 9.69 -3.68 2.16
N ARG A 93 8.85 -3.69 3.20
CA ARG A 93 9.01 -2.81 4.37
C ARG A 93 10.35 -3.04 5.05
N GLN A 94 10.68 -4.30 5.36
CA GLN A 94 11.92 -4.65 6.04
C GLN A 94 13.14 -4.23 5.21
N ALA A 95 13.08 -4.37 3.88
CA ALA A 95 14.13 -3.92 2.99
C ALA A 95 14.30 -2.38 3.03
N ALA A 96 13.21 -1.62 3.01
CA ALA A 96 13.23 -0.16 3.13
C ALA A 96 13.81 0.29 4.48
N GLU A 97 13.33 -0.28 5.59
CA GLU A 97 13.84 0.03 6.93
C GLU A 97 15.32 -0.30 7.07
N SER A 98 15.76 -1.44 6.52
CA SER A 98 17.17 -1.85 6.53
C SER A 98 18.06 -0.92 5.70
N ALA A 99 17.49 -0.25 4.70
CA ALA A 99 18.14 0.80 3.91
C ALA A 99 18.04 2.20 4.56
N GLY A 100 17.43 2.33 5.74
CA GLY A 100 17.21 3.60 6.42
C GLY A 100 16.12 4.47 5.79
N GLN A 101 15.24 3.87 4.98
CA GLN A 101 14.08 4.52 4.38
C GLN A 101 12.84 4.39 5.26
N SER A 102 11.85 5.24 5.02
CA SER A 102 10.59 5.25 5.76
C SER A 102 9.72 4.03 5.44
N SER A 103 9.08 3.46 6.47
CA SER A 103 8.07 2.41 6.37
C SER A 103 6.69 2.95 5.98
N ALA A 104 6.46 4.26 6.03
CA ALA A 104 5.13 4.87 5.95
C ALA A 104 4.33 4.45 4.71
N MET A 105 4.96 4.45 3.53
CA MET A 105 4.30 4.07 2.28
C MET A 105 3.97 2.58 2.24
N TRP A 106 4.75 1.73 2.92
CA TRP A 106 4.44 0.31 3.05
C TRP A 106 3.24 0.09 3.96
N ASP A 107 3.19 0.77 5.11
CA ASP A 107 2.04 0.70 6.02
C ASP A 107 0.74 1.13 5.31
N LEU A 108 0.78 2.23 4.57
CA LEU A 108 -0.38 2.73 3.82
C LEU A 108 -0.85 1.75 2.73
N ARG A 109 0.07 1.05 2.05
CA ARG A 109 -0.29 0.02 1.06
C ARG A 109 -0.89 -1.24 1.69
N GLU A 110 -0.56 -1.54 2.94
CA GLU A 110 -1.08 -2.72 3.62
C GLU A 110 -2.53 -2.55 4.10
N VAL A 111 -2.92 -1.33 4.45
CA VAL A 111 -4.24 -1.01 4.98
C VAL A 111 -5.39 -1.56 4.11
N PRO A 112 -5.45 -1.31 2.77
CA PRO A 112 -6.49 -1.89 1.92
C PRO A 112 -6.56 -3.42 1.98
N LEU A 113 -5.40 -4.10 1.99
CA LEU A 113 -5.33 -5.56 2.01
C LEU A 113 -5.93 -6.12 3.30
N ARG A 114 -5.65 -5.48 4.43
CA ARG A 114 -6.22 -5.86 5.72
C ARG A 114 -7.70 -5.58 5.83
N VAL A 115 -8.16 -4.46 5.29
CA VAL A 115 -9.60 -4.12 5.25
C VAL A 115 -10.38 -5.17 4.46
N VAL A 116 -9.91 -5.56 3.27
CA VAL A 116 -10.57 -6.58 2.43
C VAL A 116 -10.62 -7.94 3.14
N ARG A 117 -9.64 -8.25 3.99
CA ARG A 117 -9.57 -9.48 4.79
C ARG A 117 -10.39 -9.42 6.10
N GLY A 118 -11.04 -8.30 6.40
CA GLY A 118 -11.77 -8.10 7.65
C GLY A 118 -10.87 -7.88 8.88
N GLU A 119 -9.58 -7.61 8.66
CA GLU A 119 -8.56 -7.38 9.70
C GLU A 119 -8.54 -5.88 10.10
N THR A 120 -9.71 -5.34 10.42
CA THR A 120 -9.92 -3.90 10.61
C THR A 120 -9.12 -3.34 11.79
N GLN A 121 -8.92 -4.12 12.86
CA GLN A 121 -8.12 -3.67 14.01
C GLN A 121 -6.66 -3.46 13.64
N GLN A 122 -6.09 -4.37 12.84
CA GLN A 122 -4.72 -4.26 12.35
C GLN A 122 -4.57 -3.08 11.38
N ALA A 123 -5.56 -2.88 10.49
CA ALA A 123 -5.59 -1.72 9.61
C ALA A 123 -5.63 -0.38 10.39
N ILE A 124 -6.44 -0.30 11.45
CA ILE A 124 -6.49 0.90 12.32
C ILE A 124 -5.15 1.13 13.02
N ALA A 125 -4.52 0.08 13.54
CA ALA A 125 -3.22 0.20 14.21
C ALA A 125 -2.13 0.73 13.25
N MET A 126 -2.16 0.33 11.98
CA MET A 126 -1.24 0.85 10.95
C MET A 126 -1.48 2.33 10.65
N ILE A 127 -2.74 2.74 10.50
CA ILE A 127 -3.07 4.16 10.31
C ILE A 127 -2.58 5.00 11.50
N GLN A 128 -2.79 4.50 12.72
CA GLN A 128 -2.31 5.18 13.94
C GLN A 128 -0.79 5.29 13.98
N HIS A 129 -0.07 4.25 13.57
CA HIS A 129 1.39 4.28 13.46
C HIS A 129 1.87 5.34 12.46
N VAL A 130 1.28 5.37 11.26
CA VAL A 130 1.59 6.39 10.24
C VAL A 130 1.31 7.81 10.76
N GLN A 131 0.20 8.01 11.47
CA GLN A 131 -0.13 9.30 12.06
C GLN A 131 0.85 9.74 13.14
N ALA A 132 1.28 8.81 14.00
CA ALA A 132 2.16 9.10 15.12
C ALA A 132 3.60 9.40 14.68
N GLU A 133 4.14 8.59 13.77
CA GLU A 133 5.57 8.59 13.45
C GLU A 133 5.89 9.28 12.12
N HIS A 134 4.99 9.21 11.13
CA HIS A 134 5.33 9.52 9.73
C HIS A 134 4.56 10.70 9.13
N LEU A 135 3.56 11.25 9.81
CA LEU A 135 2.66 12.27 9.22
C LEU A 135 3.38 13.54 8.72
N ARG A 136 4.54 13.87 9.31
CA ARG A 136 5.34 15.05 8.94
C ARG A 136 6.27 14.81 7.75
N GLU A 137 6.37 13.58 7.27
CA GLU A 137 7.21 13.26 6.12
C GLU A 137 6.57 13.77 4.82
N PRO A 138 7.40 14.17 3.84
CA PRO A 138 6.90 14.64 2.55
C PRO A 138 5.97 13.63 1.88
N GLY A 139 4.77 14.07 1.52
CA GLY A 139 3.78 13.25 0.79
C GLY A 139 3.00 12.23 1.63
N VAL A 140 3.40 11.92 2.87
CA VAL A 140 2.70 10.93 3.70
C VAL A 140 1.28 11.37 4.06
N ALA A 141 1.09 12.62 4.47
CA ALA A 141 -0.23 13.15 4.80
C ALA A 141 -1.19 13.12 3.60
N ASP A 142 -0.70 13.48 2.41
CA ASP A 142 -1.47 13.44 1.17
C ASP A 142 -1.83 12.00 0.78
N ALA A 143 -0.88 11.07 0.90
CA ALA A 143 -1.12 9.65 0.63
C ALA A 143 -2.15 9.05 1.58
N LEU A 144 -2.06 9.34 2.89
CA LEU A 144 -3.04 8.89 3.88
C LEU A 144 -4.42 9.47 3.58
N ARG A 145 -4.52 10.76 3.25
CA ARG A 145 -5.79 11.38 2.87
C ARG A 145 -6.39 10.71 1.64
N ASN A 146 -5.59 10.50 0.60
CA ASN A 146 -6.03 9.85 -0.64
C ASN A 146 -6.52 8.41 -0.38
N LEU A 147 -5.83 7.68 0.50
CA LEU A 147 -6.25 6.35 0.93
C LEU A 147 -7.62 6.39 1.65
N LEU A 148 -7.82 7.32 2.58
CA LEU A 148 -9.09 7.48 3.29
C LEU A 148 -10.24 7.85 2.32
N VAL A 149 -9.96 8.67 1.29
CA VAL A 149 -10.91 8.98 0.22
C VAL A 149 -11.24 7.73 -0.61
N GLN A 150 -10.23 6.96 -1.02
CA GLN A 150 -10.43 5.73 -1.80
C GLN A 150 -11.24 4.68 -1.04
N MET A 151 -11.05 4.60 0.29
CA MET A 151 -11.84 3.74 1.15
C MET A 151 -13.24 4.30 1.48
N GLY A 152 -13.57 5.51 1.02
CA GLY A 152 -14.85 6.15 1.27
C GLY A 152 -15.06 6.55 2.73
N VAL A 153 -13.99 6.72 3.52
CA VAL A 153 -14.08 7.19 4.92
C VAL A 153 -14.30 8.70 4.97
N ILE A 154 -13.70 9.43 4.04
CA ILE A 154 -13.84 10.88 3.89
C ILE A 154 -14.12 11.24 2.42
N HIS A 155 -14.76 12.38 2.22
CA HIS A 155 -14.92 13.01 0.93
C HIS A 155 -13.61 13.68 0.46
N PRO A 156 -13.45 13.99 -0.84
CA PRO A 156 -12.27 14.70 -1.35
C PRO A 156 -12.04 16.09 -0.72
N ASP A 157 -13.09 16.69 -0.16
CA ASP A 157 -13.03 17.96 0.59
C ASP A 157 -12.57 17.79 2.04
N GLY A 158 -12.32 16.55 2.48
CA GLY A 158 -11.87 16.21 3.83
C GLY A 158 -12.98 16.00 4.85
N THR A 159 -14.25 16.15 4.46
CA THR A 159 -15.38 15.91 5.36
C THR A 159 -15.66 14.41 5.53
N PRO A 160 -16.13 13.94 6.71
CA PRO A 160 -16.49 12.54 6.89
C PRO A 160 -17.59 12.10 5.93
N ALA A 161 -17.43 10.93 5.30
CA ALA A 161 -18.50 10.32 4.54
C ALA A 161 -19.54 9.77 5.53
N ALA A 162 -20.69 10.43 5.64
CA ALA A 162 -21.70 10.13 6.66
C ALA A 162 -22.43 8.78 6.46
N ASP A 163 -22.04 7.97 5.47
CA ASP A 163 -22.68 6.71 5.09
C ASP A 163 -21.72 5.51 5.21
N LEU A 164 -21.14 5.28 6.39
CA LEU A 164 -20.83 3.89 6.75
C LEU A 164 -22.18 3.21 6.97
N PRO A 165 -22.54 2.16 6.22
CA PRO A 165 -23.80 1.46 6.44
C PRO A 165 -23.79 0.94 7.87
N ASN A 166 -24.49 1.68 8.73
CA ASN A 166 -25.01 1.18 9.98
C ASN A 166 -25.64 -0.16 9.61
N GLN A 167 -25.08 -1.28 10.11
CA GLN A 167 -25.70 -2.58 9.95
C GLN A 167 -27.02 -2.53 10.72
N GLN A 168 -28.04 -1.94 10.10
CA GLN A 168 -29.42 -2.07 10.50
C GLN A 168 -29.80 -3.51 10.16
N HIS A 169 -29.54 -4.40 11.11
CA HIS A 169 -30.25 -5.65 11.20
C HIS A 169 -31.75 -5.32 11.14
N PRO A 170 -32.50 -5.79 10.12
CA PRO A 170 -33.94 -5.57 10.10
C PRO A 170 -34.55 -6.51 11.15
N GLY A 171 -34.77 -6.00 12.36
CA GLY A 171 -35.42 -6.79 13.40
C GLY A 171 -35.23 -6.35 14.85
N GLN A 172 -35.05 -5.07 15.17
CA GLN A 172 -35.19 -4.62 16.55
C GLN A 172 -36.04 -3.36 16.64
N ALA A 173 -37.16 -3.52 17.34
CA ALA A 173 -38.09 -2.46 17.69
C ALA A 173 -37.37 -1.35 18.47
N ALA A 174 -37.83 -0.13 18.26
CA ALA A 174 -37.26 1.08 18.84
C ALA A 174 -37.28 1.08 20.38
N GLU A 175 -36.11 1.36 20.98
CA GLU A 175 -35.99 1.92 22.33
C GLU A 175 -35.21 3.25 22.26
N PRO A 176 -35.55 4.28 23.07
CA PRO A 176 -34.89 5.58 23.05
C PRO A 176 -33.48 5.57 23.69
N PRO A 177 -32.66 6.60 23.45
CA PRO A 177 -31.24 6.44 23.23
C PRO A 177 -30.41 6.53 24.52
N ALA A 178 -29.42 5.64 24.64
CA ALA A 178 -28.23 5.89 25.44
C ALA A 178 -27.09 5.00 24.96
N GLN A 179 -26.22 5.54 24.11
CA GLN A 179 -24.78 5.56 24.38
C GLN A 179 -24.08 6.31 23.24
N GLU A 180 -23.38 7.36 23.67
CA GLU A 180 -22.51 8.22 22.90
C GLU A 180 -21.46 7.38 22.16
N SER A 181 -21.69 7.13 20.88
CA SER A 181 -20.64 6.82 19.93
C SER A 181 -19.74 8.04 19.87
N LYS A 182 -18.59 7.96 20.55
CA LYS A 182 -17.48 8.91 20.44
C LYS A 182 -16.90 8.83 19.03
N LEU A 183 -17.61 9.45 18.09
CA LEU A 183 -17.10 9.83 16.79
C LEU A 183 -15.93 10.78 17.03
N TRP A 184 -14.77 10.39 16.51
CA TRP A 184 -13.54 11.14 16.61
C TRP A 184 -13.62 12.36 15.69
N THR A 185 -13.69 13.55 16.29
CA THR A 185 -13.44 14.83 15.61
C THR A 185 -12.02 15.28 15.98
N PRO A 186 -11.10 15.48 15.01
CA PRO A 186 -9.87 16.20 15.29
C PRO A 186 -10.23 17.67 15.53
N ASP A 187 -9.69 18.25 16.60
CA ASP A 187 -9.97 19.57 17.19
C ASP A 187 -11.23 19.73 18.05
N SER A 188 -11.17 19.18 19.26
CA SER A 188 -11.86 19.77 20.41
C SER A 188 -10.86 20.06 21.51
N GLU A 189 -10.20 21.22 21.40
CA GLU A 189 -9.61 21.89 22.56
C GLU A 189 -10.69 22.06 23.63
N GLN A 190 -10.46 21.52 24.83
CA GLN A 190 -11.31 21.78 26.00
C GLN A 190 -11.23 23.26 26.39
N PRO A 191 -12.35 23.98 26.53
CA PRO A 191 -12.42 25.09 27.46
C PRO A 191 -12.85 24.54 28.82
N GLY A 192 -11.88 24.36 29.72
CA GLY A 192 -12.16 24.32 31.14
C GLY A 192 -12.72 25.67 31.59
N GLY A 193 -13.91 25.67 32.19
CA GLY A 193 -14.53 26.91 32.66
C GLY A 193 -15.87 26.68 33.34
N GLU A 194 -15.83 26.31 34.62
CA GLU A 194 -16.96 26.30 35.54
C GLU A 194 -17.73 27.63 35.52
N LYS A 195 -19.06 27.60 35.34
CA LYS A 195 -19.95 28.62 35.92
C LYS A 195 -21.20 27.98 36.53
N LYS A 196 -21.28 28.17 37.84
CA LYS A 196 -22.32 27.75 38.77
C LYS A 196 -23.62 28.55 38.59
N LEU A 197 -24.71 27.82 38.78
CA LEU A 197 -25.95 28.16 39.50
C LEU A 197 -26.89 29.22 38.89
N TRP A 198 -27.97 28.71 38.29
CA TRP A 198 -29.27 29.38 38.23
C TRP A 198 -30.22 28.65 39.17
N THR A 199 -30.93 29.37 40.02
CA THR A 199 -32.20 28.89 40.62
C THR A 199 -33.22 30.03 40.55
N PRO A 200 -34.48 29.79 40.11
CA PRO A 200 -35.52 30.81 40.12
C PRO A 200 -36.32 30.83 41.44
N ASP A 201 -36.96 31.98 41.65
CA ASP A 201 -37.81 32.50 42.74
C ASP A 201 -37.16 32.88 44.08
#